data_AF-A0AAE3R4H0-F1
#
_entry.id   AF-A0AAE3R4H0-F1
#
_cell.length_a   1.000
_cell.length_b   1.000
_cell.length_c   1.000
_cell.angle_alpha   90.00
_cell.angle_beta   90.00
_cell.angle_gamma   90.00
#
_symmetry.space_group_name_H-M   'P 1'
#
loop_
_entity.id
_entity.type
_entity.pdbx_description
1 polymer ?
#
loop_
_entity_poly.entity_id
_entity_poly.type
_entity_poly.pdbx_seq_one_letter_code
_entity_poly.pdbx_strand_id
1 'polypeptide(L)'
;MPVPETKPTPTLYEWAGGMEVFEKLMDSFYTQVLQDPLLEPVFRHMSPDHRRHVAHFIAEVMGGPKLYSSEEGSHFKMIQKHLSKHLTEQHRKRWVELLLTTADTLQLPDDPEFRSAFVAYIEWGTRIAVINSNLEEIPMAPDEPMPRWGWGEPGGPYIPE
;
A
#
# COMPACT_ATOMS: atom_id res chain seq x y z
N MET A 1 10.92 -4.85 -43.34
CA MET A 1 11.14 -3.82 -42.30
C MET A 1 11.27 -4.53 -40.96
N PRO A 2 12.28 -4.23 -40.14
CA PRO A 2 12.34 -4.79 -38.79
C PRO A 2 11.16 -4.22 -37.98
N VAL A 3 10.46 -5.09 -37.26
CA VAL A 3 9.44 -4.69 -36.26
C VAL A 3 10.19 -3.96 -35.14
N PRO A 4 9.76 -2.77 -34.69
CA PRO A 4 10.39 -2.11 -33.56
C PRO A 4 10.30 -3.03 -32.34
N GLU A 5 11.42 -3.34 -31.69
CA GLU A 5 11.40 -4.01 -30.40
C GLU A 5 10.66 -3.11 -29.40
N THR A 6 9.47 -3.53 -28.99
CA THR A 6 8.73 -2.89 -27.91
C THR A 6 9.49 -3.14 -26.63
N LYS A 7 10.01 -2.08 -25.98
CA LYS A 7 10.55 -2.20 -24.62
C LYS A 7 9.49 -2.81 -23.71
N PRO A 8 9.87 -3.72 -22.79
CA PRO A 8 8.92 -4.29 -21.84
C PRO A 8 8.34 -3.18 -20.96
N THR A 9 7.03 -3.26 -20.69
CA THR A 9 6.36 -2.35 -19.75
C THR A 9 6.99 -2.50 -18.37
N PRO A 10 7.45 -1.41 -17.73
CA PRO A 10 8.03 -1.47 -16.39
C PRO A 10 6.97 -1.85 -15.35
N THR A 11 7.40 -2.32 -14.19
CA THR A 11 6.53 -2.46 -13.01
C THR A 11 6.07 -1.09 -12.50
N LEU A 12 5.01 -1.05 -11.68
CA LEU A 12 4.59 0.19 -11.01
C LEU A 12 5.70 0.72 -10.09
N TYR A 13 6.43 -0.17 -9.43
CA TYR A 13 7.59 0.17 -8.60
C TYR A 13 8.69 0.87 -9.41
N GLU A 14 9.08 0.32 -10.56
CA GLU A 14 10.10 0.92 -11.43
C GLU A 14 9.63 2.26 -11.99
N TRP A 15 8.36 2.34 -12.41
CA TRP A 15 7.78 3.58 -12.93
C TRP A 15 7.71 4.69 -11.88
N ALA A 16 7.38 4.33 -10.63
CA ALA A 16 7.37 5.27 -9.50
C ALA A 16 8.76 5.85 -9.16
N GLY A 17 9.85 5.22 -9.61
CA GLY A 17 11.22 5.63 -9.28
C GLY A 17 11.91 4.77 -8.22
N GLY A 18 11.33 3.61 -7.88
CA GLY A 18 11.96 2.63 -7.00
C GLY A 18 11.87 2.93 -5.50
N MET A 19 12.62 2.17 -4.69
CA MET A 19 12.43 2.08 -3.23
C MET A 19 12.62 3.41 -2.51
N GLU A 20 13.59 4.23 -2.93
CA GLU A 20 13.84 5.54 -2.33
C GLU A 20 12.59 6.44 -2.39
N VAL A 21 11.79 6.35 -3.46
CA VAL A 21 10.54 7.09 -3.59
C VAL A 21 9.49 6.59 -2.60
N PHE A 22 9.35 5.28 -2.41
CA PHE A 22 8.40 4.70 -1.44
C PHE A 22 8.80 5.01 0.00
N GLU A 23 10.09 4.93 0.33
CA GLU A 23 10.59 5.27 1.66
C GLU A 23 10.35 6.75 1.96
N LYS A 24 10.68 7.65 1.02
CA LYS A 24 10.41 9.09 1.14
C LYS A 24 8.93 9.40 1.24
N LEU A 25 8.09 8.71 0.45
CA LEU A 25 6.63 8.84 0.49
C LEU A 25 6.10 8.50 1.87
N MET A 26 6.44 7.32 2.40
CA MET A 26 5.95 6.89 3.70
C MET A 26 6.53 7.74 4.84
N ASP A 27 7.78 8.17 4.75
CA ASP A 27 8.38 9.06 5.74
C ASP A 27 7.65 10.41 5.84
N SER A 28 7.42 11.07 4.69
CA SER A 28 6.68 12.33 4.64
C SER A 28 5.21 12.15 5.03
N PHE A 29 4.60 11.05 4.62
CA PHE A 29 3.23 10.70 4.95
C PHE A 29 3.04 10.51 6.46
N TYR A 30 3.85 9.66 7.10
CA TYR A 30 3.73 9.41 8.53
C TYR A 30 4.09 10.62 9.39
N THR A 31 4.96 11.51 8.89
CA THR A 31 5.21 12.80 9.54
C THR A 31 3.93 13.66 9.61
N GLN A 32 3.10 13.62 8.57
CA GLN A 32 1.81 14.32 8.56
C GLN A 32 0.72 13.57 9.33
N VAL A 33 0.72 12.22 9.30
CA VAL A 33 -0.20 11.37 10.08
C VAL A 33 -0.12 11.71 11.57
N LEU A 34 1.09 11.91 12.10
CA LEU A 34 1.30 12.27 13.51
C LEU A 34 0.85 13.70 13.86
N GLN A 35 0.49 14.51 12.87
CA GLN A 35 -0.09 15.85 13.05
C GLN A 35 -1.60 15.87 12.81
N ASP A 36 -2.16 14.77 12.30
CA ASP A 36 -3.58 14.66 11.97
C ASP A 36 -4.39 14.24 13.21
N PRO A 37 -5.38 15.03 13.68
CA PRO A 37 -6.12 14.71 14.91
C PRO A 37 -6.90 13.40 14.88
N LEU A 38 -7.29 12.91 13.69
CA LEU A 38 -8.04 11.67 13.54
C LEU A 38 -7.10 10.47 13.48
N LEU A 39 -5.94 10.60 12.83
CA LEU A 39 -5.01 9.50 12.63
C LEU A 39 -3.95 9.39 13.73
N GLU A 40 -3.51 10.49 14.34
CA GLU A 40 -2.47 10.48 15.39
C GLU A 40 -2.77 9.45 16.50
N PRO A 41 -4.00 9.34 17.05
CA PRO A 41 -4.28 8.38 18.11
C PRO A 41 -4.05 6.93 17.70
N VAL A 42 -4.21 6.61 16.41
CA VAL A 42 -4.01 5.27 15.84
C VAL A 42 -2.53 4.93 15.72
N PHE A 43 -1.67 5.92 15.43
CA PHE A 43 -0.27 5.70 15.05
C PHE A 43 0.76 6.09 16.11
N ARG A 44 0.40 6.89 17.13
CA ARG A 44 1.32 7.50 18.09
C ARG A 44 2.25 6.55 18.86
N HIS A 45 1.86 5.28 19.00
CA HIS A 45 2.60 4.26 19.74
C HIS A 45 3.34 3.27 18.83
N MET A 46 3.36 3.50 17.51
CA MET A 46 4.06 2.62 16.59
C MET A 46 5.57 2.84 16.62
N SER A 47 6.33 1.78 16.34
CA SER A 47 7.80 1.85 16.21
C SER A 47 8.20 2.87 15.14
N PRO A 48 9.33 3.58 15.31
CA PRO A 48 9.93 4.39 14.25
C PRO A 48 10.08 3.66 12.91
N ASP A 49 10.33 2.34 12.95
CA ASP A 49 10.49 1.49 11.77
C ASP A 49 9.19 1.23 10.99
N HIS A 50 8.03 1.56 11.56
CA HIS A 50 6.73 1.31 10.93
C HIS A 50 6.65 1.89 9.52
N ARG A 51 7.13 3.12 9.33
CA ARG A 51 7.13 3.81 8.03
C ARG A 51 7.94 3.05 6.97
N ARG A 52 9.10 2.52 7.35
CA ARG A 52 9.98 1.75 6.46
C ARG A 52 9.36 0.41 6.09
N HIS A 53 8.79 -0.30 7.07
CA HIS A 53 8.11 -1.58 6.82
C HIS A 53 6.91 -1.41 5.87
N VAL A 54 6.13 -0.32 6.00
CA VAL A 54 5.01 -0.05 5.09
C VAL A 54 5.50 0.32 3.70
N ALA A 55 6.58 1.10 3.58
CA ALA A 55 7.20 1.41 2.29
C ALA A 55 7.65 0.13 1.57
N HIS A 56 8.37 -0.75 2.28
CA HIS A 56 8.86 -2.01 1.75
C HIS A 56 7.72 -2.95 1.34
N PHE A 57 6.65 -3.01 2.14
CA PHE A 57 5.46 -3.80 1.83
C PHE A 57 4.81 -3.33 0.52
N ILE A 58 4.48 -2.03 0.42
CA ILE A 58 3.79 -1.47 -0.76
C ILE A 58 4.68 -1.58 -2.00
N ALA A 59 5.97 -1.30 -1.88
CA ALA A 59 6.93 -1.43 -2.97
C ALA A 59 7.02 -2.87 -3.49
N GLU A 60 7.08 -3.87 -2.60
CA GLU A 60 7.09 -5.29 -2.98
C GLU A 60 5.81 -5.68 -3.70
N VAL A 61 4.64 -5.23 -3.22
CA VAL A 61 3.34 -5.48 -3.86
C VAL A 61 3.28 -4.90 -5.28
N MET A 62 3.89 -3.72 -5.49
CA MET A 62 3.96 -3.04 -6.79
C MET A 62 5.05 -3.57 -7.74
N GLY A 63 5.63 -4.74 -7.43
CA GLY A 63 6.63 -5.41 -8.28
C GLY A 63 8.07 -5.09 -7.93
N GLY A 64 8.32 -4.44 -6.79
CA GLY A 64 9.66 -4.17 -6.27
C GLY A 64 10.38 -5.38 -5.68
N PRO A 65 11.61 -5.19 -5.17
CA PRO A 65 12.38 -6.24 -4.51
C PRO A 65 11.70 -6.71 -3.22
N LYS A 66 11.99 -7.96 -2.83
CA LYS A 66 11.41 -8.63 -1.65
C LYS A 66 11.98 -8.16 -0.31
N LEU A 67 12.05 -6.87 -0.06
CA LEU A 67 12.62 -6.35 1.19
C LEU A 67 11.71 -6.64 2.39
N TYR A 68 10.39 -6.52 2.22
CA TYR A 68 9.46 -6.77 3.32
C TYR A 68 9.42 -8.26 3.69
N SER A 69 9.24 -9.13 2.69
CA SER A 69 9.10 -10.57 2.96
C SER A 69 10.42 -11.26 3.33
N SER A 70 11.58 -10.70 2.97
CA SER A 70 12.88 -11.22 3.41
C SER A 70 13.23 -10.86 4.85
N GLU A 71 12.73 -9.75 5.39
CA GLU A 71 12.89 -9.33 6.79
C GLU A 71 11.80 -9.93 7.71
N GLU A 72 11.44 -11.19 7.46
CA GLU A 72 10.36 -11.93 8.16
C GLU A 72 8.95 -11.35 8.03
N GLY A 73 8.71 -10.34 7.20
CA GLY A 73 7.38 -9.86 6.86
C GLY A 73 6.57 -10.91 6.09
N SER A 74 5.23 -10.82 6.16
CA SER A 74 4.34 -11.57 5.27
C SER A 74 2.98 -10.88 5.19
N HIS A 75 2.19 -11.20 4.17
CA HIS A 75 0.83 -10.68 4.05
C HIS A 75 -0.01 -11.06 5.28
N PHE A 76 0.11 -12.30 5.75
CA PHE A 76 -0.49 -12.77 6.99
C PHE A 76 -0.08 -11.91 8.21
N LYS A 77 1.23 -11.68 8.41
CA LYS A 77 1.72 -10.85 9.52
C LYS A 77 1.26 -9.40 9.39
N MET A 78 1.15 -8.85 8.19
CA MET A 78 0.59 -7.52 7.96
C MET A 78 -0.88 -7.46 8.42
N ILE A 79 -1.69 -8.45 8.05
CA ILE A 79 -3.10 -8.53 8.48
C ILE A 79 -3.20 -8.70 9.99
N GLN A 80 -2.35 -9.53 10.60
CA GLN A 80 -2.27 -9.69 12.06
C GLN A 80 -2.06 -8.35 12.78
N LYS A 81 -1.27 -7.44 12.21
CA LYS A 81 -1.02 -6.10 12.77
C LYS A 81 -2.24 -5.17 12.67
N HIS A 82 -3.30 -5.56 11.98
CA HIS A 82 -4.52 -4.77 11.84
C HIS A 82 -5.65 -5.22 12.78
N LEU A 83 -5.66 -6.47 13.24
CA LEU A 83 -6.72 -7.03 14.10
C LEU A 83 -7.02 -6.16 15.32
N SER A 84 -8.31 -6.15 15.70
CA SER A 84 -8.82 -5.46 16.90
C SER A 84 -8.47 -3.97 17.03
N LYS A 85 -8.11 -3.32 15.92
CA LYS A 85 -7.87 -1.87 15.88
C LYS A 85 -9.14 -1.05 15.68
N HIS A 86 -10.25 -1.70 15.30
CA HIS A 86 -11.54 -1.06 15.09
C HIS A 86 -11.46 0.20 14.22
N LEU A 87 -10.71 0.10 13.11
CA LEU A 87 -10.61 1.20 12.15
C LEU A 87 -11.98 1.44 11.53
N THR A 88 -12.26 2.70 11.22
CA THR A 88 -13.55 3.15 10.69
C THR A 88 -13.36 3.66 9.27
N GLU A 89 -14.44 3.81 8.53
CA GLU A 89 -14.39 4.44 7.21
C GLU A 89 -13.87 5.89 7.24
N GLN A 90 -14.02 6.60 8.37
CA GLN A 90 -13.44 7.93 8.53
C GLN A 90 -11.90 7.86 8.59
N HIS A 91 -11.36 6.94 9.39
CA HIS A 91 -9.91 6.69 9.44
C HIS A 91 -9.38 6.33 8.04
N ARG A 92 -10.06 5.41 7.34
CA ARG A 92 -9.66 4.96 6.00
C ARG A 92 -9.61 6.11 4.99
N LYS A 93 -10.71 6.86 4.87
CA LYS A 93 -10.80 7.98 3.92
C LYS A 93 -9.73 9.03 4.19
N ARG A 94 -9.50 9.37 5.47
CA ARG A 94 -8.50 10.35 5.84
C ARG A 94 -7.08 9.88 5.55
N TRP A 95 -6.79 8.60 5.81
CA TRP A 95 -5.51 7.99 5.50
C TRP A 95 -5.22 8.01 3.99
N VAL A 96 -6.20 7.64 3.17
CA VAL A 96 -6.08 7.67 1.69
C VAL A 96 -5.87 9.09 1.19
N GLU A 97 -6.71 10.05 1.61
CA GLU A 97 -6.59 11.46 1.23
C GLU A 97 -5.19 12.00 1.52
N LEU A 98 -4.68 11.75 2.73
CA LEU A 98 -3.39 12.25 3.16
C LEU A 98 -2.22 11.59 2.41
N LEU A 99 -2.30 10.28 2.13
CA LEU A 99 -1.28 9.59 1.33
C LEU A 99 -1.23 10.13 -0.10
N LEU A 100 -2.38 10.31 -0.75
CA LEU A 100 -2.46 10.81 -2.13
C LEU A 100 -1.95 12.26 -2.21
N THR A 101 -2.34 13.11 -1.26
CA THR A 101 -1.82 14.49 -1.17
C THR A 101 -0.31 14.52 -0.95
N THR A 102 0.23 13.59 -0.17
CA THR A 102 1.68 13.45 0.03
C THR A 102 2.37 13.03 -1.27
N ALA A 103 1.79 12.09 -2.01
CA ALA A 103 2.32 11.66 -3.30
C ALA A 103 2.36 12.81 -4.31
N ASP A 104 1.34 13.68 -4.32
CA ASP A 104 1.30 14.89 -5.17
C ASP A 104 2.36 15.91 -4.75
N THR A 105 2.50 16.15 -3.44
CA THR A 105 3.52 17.07 -2.90
C THR A 105 4.94 16.63 -3.26
N LEU A 106 5.18 15.31 -3.25
CA LEU A 106 6.46 14.72 -3.63
C LEU A 106 6.64 14.52 -5.15
N GLN A 107 5.65 14.90 -5.96
CA GLN A 107 5.68 14.82 -7.41
C GLN A 107 5.94 13.39 -7.91
N LEU A 108 5.30 12.39 -7.29
CA LEU A 108 5.22 11.05 -7.87
C LEU A 108 4.56 11.13 -9.26
N PRO A 109 4.84 10.16 -10.17
CA PRO A 109 4.27 10.18 -11.52
C PRO A 109 2.77 10.40 -11.48
N ASP A 110 2.25 11.33 -12.27
CA ASP A 110 0.85 11.75 -12.29
C ASP A 110 0.13 11.45 -13.60
N ASP A 111 0.77 10.68 -14.48
CA ASP A 111 0.14 10.15 -15.67
C ASP A 111 -1.11 9.32 -15.33
N PRO A 112 -2.16 9.37 -16.16
CA PRO A 112 -3.44 8.73 -15.87
C PRO A 112 -3.33 7.24 -15.56
N GLU A 113 -2.46 6.54 -16.27
CA GLU A 113 -2.23 5.11 -16.15
C GLU A 113 -1.67 4.76 -14.77
N PHE A 114 -0.60 5.43 -14.34
CA PHE A 114 0.01 5.16 -13.03
C PHE A 114 -0.93 5.57 -11.91
N ARG A 115 -1.54 6.76 -12.01
CA ARG A 115 -2.42 7.25 -10.95
C ARG A 115 -3.65 6.38 -10.76
N SER A 116 -4.24 5.89 -11.85
CA SER A 116 -5.33 4.92 -11.79
C SER A 116 -4.92 3.65 -11.03
N ALA A 117 -3.79 3.04 -11.40
CA ALA A 117 -3.31 1.81 -10.79
C ALA A 117 -2.91 1.99 -9.31
N PHE A 118 -2.21 3.08 -8.99
CA PHE A 118 -1.77 3.42 -7.63
C PHE A 118 -2.97 3.67 -6.70
N VAL A 119 -3.93 4.49 -7.14
CA VAL A 119 -5.14 4.79 -6.35
C VAL A 119 -5.97 3.53 -6.14
N ALA A 120 -6.12 2.69 -7.17
CA ALA A 120 -6.90 1.46 -7.07
C ALA A 120 -6.32 0.49 -6.02
N TYR A 121 -5.00 0.33 -5.97
CA TYR A 121 -4.36 -0.49 -4.93
C TYR A 121 -4.60 0.06 -3.53
N ILE A 122 -4.36 1.36 -3.34
CA ILE A 122 -4.52 2.02 -2.05
C ILE A 122 -5.97 1.94 -1.56
N GLU A 123 -6.93 2.13 -2.46
CA GLU A 123 -8.35 1.96 -2.17
C GLU A 123 -8.66 0.54 -1.71
N TRP A 124 -8.26 -0.47 -2.50
CA TRP A 124 -8.49 -1.88 -2.22
C TRP A 124 -7.83 -2.30 -0.89
N GLY A 125 -6.54 -2.02 -0.72
CA GLY A 125 -5.76 -2.44 0.45
C GLY A 125 -6.26 -1.81 1.74
N THR A 126 -6.65 -0.53 1.71
CA THR A 126 -7.16 0.15 2.90
C THR A 126 -8.57 -0.33 3.27
N ARG A 127 -9.37 -0.80 2.32
CA ARG A 127 -10.67 -1.45 2.59
C ARG A 127 -10.48 -2.79 3.31
N ILE A 128 -9.53 -3.60 2.85
CA ILE A 128 -9.14 -4.85 3.53
C ILE A 128 -8.61 -4.57 4.94
N ALA A 129 -7.84 -3.50 5.14
CA ALA A 129 -7.37 -3.09 6.47
C ALA A 129 -8.52 -2.75 7.43
N VAL A 130 -9.57 -2.06 6.97
CA VAL A 130 -10.77 -1.79 7.78
C VAL A 130 -11.49 -3.09 8.14
N ILE A 131 -11.74 -3.98 7.16
CA ILE A 131 -12.40 -5.26 7.38
C ILE A 131 -11.64 -6.05 8.45
N ASN A 132 -10.34 -6.26 8.26
CA ASN A 132 -9.51 -7.03 9.18
C ASN A 132 -9.40 -6.40 10.57
N SER A 133 -9.45 -5.07 10.67
CA SER A 133 -9.39 -4.40 11.97
C SER A 133 -10.58 -4.63 12.89
N ASN A 134 -11.68 -5.13 12.33
CA ASN A 134 -12.89 -5.48 13.07
C ASN A 134 -12.98 -6.99 13.34
N LEU A 135 -11.97 -7.77 12.96
CA LEU A 135 -11.84 -9.20 13.26
C LEU A 135 -10.97 -9.43 14.50
N GLU A 136 -11.20 -10.56 15.16
CA GLU A 136 -10.38 -11.06 16.27
C GLU A 136 -9.33 -12.08 15.80
N GLU A 137 -9.59 -12.79 14.70
CA GLU A 137 -8.73 -13.81 14.14
C GLU A 137 -8.49 -13.57 12.65
N ILE A 138 -7.40 -14.14 12.11
CA ILE A 138 -7.02 -13.96 10.71
C ILE A 138 -7.78 -15.00 9.85
N PRO A 139 -8.59 -14.58 8.87
CA PRO A 139 -9.39 -15.49 8.05
C PRO A 139 -8.58 -16.08 6.88
N MET A 140 -7.29 -16.31 7.05
CA MET A 140 -6.36 -16.63 5.95
C MET A 140 -5.24 -17.56 6.42
N ALA A 141 -4.66 -18.34 5.50
CA ALA A 141 -3.57 -19.25 5.84
C ALA A 141 -2.21 -18.50 5.97
N PRO A 142 -1.32 -18.91 6.90
CA PRO A 142 -0.03 -18.23 7.10
C PRO A 142 0.92 -18.24 5.90
N ASP A 143 0.76 -19.18 4.98
CA ASP A 143 1.57 -19.37 3.78
C ASP A 143 0.98 -18.71 2.52
N GLU A 144 -0.13 -17.97 2.66
CA GLU A 144 -0.67 -17.18 1.55
C GLU A 144 0.38 -16.17 1.03
N PRO A 145 0.52 -16.08 -0.31
CA PRO A 145 1.57 -15.27 -0.89
C PRO A 145 1.35 -13.78 -0.65
N MET A 146 2.44 -13.01 -0.74
CA MET A 146 2.35 -11.56 -0.87
C MET A 146 1.44 -11.18 -2.04
N PRO A 147 0.53 -10.19 -1.87
CA PRO A 147 -0.27 -9.71 -2.98
C PRO A 147 0.65 -9.11 -4.04
N ARG A 148 0.20 -9.14 -5.28
CA ARG A 148 0.87 -8.49 -6.42
C ARG A 148 -0.13 -7.56 -7.07
N TRP A 149 0.36 -6.38 -7.46
CA TRP A 149 -0.46 -5.35 -8.09
C TRP A 149 0.28 -4.74 -9.27
N GLY A 150 -0.34 -4.78 -10.44
CA GLY A 150 0.16 -4.18 -11.68
C GLY A 150 -0.79 -3.14 -12.27
N TRP A 151 -0.62 -2.89 -13.57
CA TRP A 151 -1.29 -1.82 -14.31
C TRP A 151 -2.78 -2.06 -14.62
N GLY A 152 -3.32 -3.26 -14.35
CA GLY A 152 -4.63 -3.69 -14.88
C GLY A 152 -5.38 -4.67 -14.00
N GLU A 153 -5.40 -4.43 -12.68
CA GLU A 153 -5.96 -5.35 -11.69
C GLU A 153 -7.50 -5.37 -11.47
N PRO A 154 -8.36 -4.47 -12.01
CA PRO A 154 -9.79 -4.68 -11.87
C PRO A 154 -10.20 -5.84 -12.80
N GLY A 155 -10.20 -7.05 -12.26
CA GLY A 155 -10.81 -8.22 -12.88
C GLY A 155 -12.35 -8.08 -12.97
N GLY A 156 -13.06 -9.19 -12.80
CA GLY A 156 -14.54 -9.18 -12.76
C GLY A 156 -15.11 -8.59 -11.46
N PRO A 157 -16.41 -8.24 -11.43
CA PRO A 157 -17.07 -7.74 -10.22
C PRO A 157 -17.08 -8.80 -9.11
N TYR A 158 -17.01 -8.36 -7.85
CA TYR A 158 -17.24 -9.22 -6.68
C TYR A 158 -18.63 -9.87 -6.78
N ILE A 159 -18.68 -11.21 -6.72
CA ILE A 159 -19.92 -11.99 -6.68
C ILE A 159 -20.14 -12.38 -5.20
N PRO A 160 -21.09 -11.76 -4.48
CA PRO A 160 -21.43 -12.18 -3.13
C PRO A 160 -22.06 -13.58 -3.14
N GLU A 161 -21.73 -14.39 -2.13
CA GLU A 161 -22.46 -15.64 -1.81
C GLU A 161 -23.90 -15.36 -1.35
#